data_AF-A0A368KM80-F1
#
_entry.id   AF-A0A368KM80-F1
#
_cell.length_a   1.000
_cell.length_b   1.000
_cell.length_c   1.000
_cell.angle_alpha   90.00
_cell.angle_beta   90.00
_cell.angle_gamma   90.00
#
_symmetry.space_group_name_H-M   'P 1'
#
loop_
_entity.id
_entity.type
_entity.pdbx_description
1 polymer ?
#
loop_
_entity_poly.entity_id
_entity_poly.type
_entity_poly.pdbx_seq_one_letter_code
_entity_poly.pdbx_strand_id
1 'polypeptide(L)'
;MDSVKWYAWKPGKNVLRIIPGFDPRHCQAEFDAYAPPPVDARECFYIEARRSKNVGPNKRVVFLDSTRPGPIEKLIQELQGCGDKAAELAIRKLQPANRAFFFVIDRHEEQVGPQCIDWNMLEYIKLFGLFVSPDNGDISCPFQGYDLIVEYIPKEASNNGFAQWPNMTAAANSTPITKDEDKWLDWLGEDLFETTKAGWPHSVEYIQACLDGTGGAFEGVLHLPPPPSEDSMHSRTVYRSPMPFPAPRNWPGSC
;
A
#
# COMPACT_ATOMS: atom_id res chain seq x y z
N MET A 1 10.94 -8.90 8.72
CA MET A 1 10.13 -8.86 7.49
C MET A 1 9.31 -10.14 7.30
N ASP A 2 9.42 -11.13 8.20
CA ASP A 2 8.82 -12.47 8.05
C ASP A 2 7.29 -12.54 8.26
N SER A 3 6.60 -11.41 8.50
CA SER A 3 5.15 -11.37 8.72
C SER A 3 4.33 -10.91 7.50
N VAL A 4 4.94 -10.22 6.53
CA VAL A 4 4.22 -9.74 5.34
C VAL A 4 4.16 -10.87 4.31
N LYS A 5 2.98 -11.44 4.10
CA LYS A 5 2.73 -12.32 2.95
C LYS A 5 2.61 -11.44 1.70
N TRP A 6 3.59 -11.50 0.80
CA TRP A 6 3.54 -10.75 -0.47
C TRP A 6 2.71 -11.49 -1.51
N TYR A 7 1.92 -10.76 -2.28
CA TYR A 7 1.19 -11.34 -3.40
C TYR A 7 2.15 -11.65 -4.55
N ALA A 8 2.08 -12.88 -5.05
CA ALA A 8 2.85 -13.33 -6.21
C ALA A 8 1.97 -13.33 -7.45
N TRP A 9 2.28 -12.45 -8.40
CA TRP A 9 1.52 -12.33 -9.64
C TRP A 9 1.57 -13.59 -10.51
N LYS A 10 0.39 -14.08 -10.91
CA LYS A 10 0.24 -15.22 -11.82
C LYS A 10 0.05 -14.71 -13.24
N PRO A 11 0.77 -15.25 -14.25
CA PRO A 11 0.57 -14.85 -15.65
C PRO A 11 -0.89 -14.97 -16.08
N GLY A 12 -1.39 -13.96 -16.80
CA GLY A 12 -2.78 -13.90 -17.25
C GLY A 12 -3.70 -13.18 -16.26
N LYS A 13 -4.95 -13.64 -16.17
CA LYS A 13 -6.00 -12.98 -15.37
C LYS A 13 -5.92 -13.38 -13.91
N ASN A 14 -5.81 -12.38 -13.04
CA ASN A 14 -5.87 -12.49 -11.58
C ASN A 14 -7.18 -11.83 -11.12
N VAL A 15 -7.84 -12.42 -10.12
CA VAL A 15 -9.08 -11.88 -9.53
C VAL A 15 -8.82 -11.66 -8.05
N LEU A 16 -8.80 -10.39 -7.66
CA LEU A 16 -8.35 -9.95 -6.34
C LEU A 16 -9.47 -9.20 -5.64
N ARG A 17 -9.58 -9.32 -4.33
CA ARG A 17 -10.43 -8.44 -3.54
C ARG A 17 -9.57 -7.53 -2.68
N ILE A 18 -9.75 -6.23 -2.83
CA ILE A 18 -9.07 -5.22 -2.01
C ILE A 18 -9.68 -5.25 -0.61
N ILE A 19 -8.82 -5.32 0.40
CA ILE A 19 -9.21 -5.25 1.80
C ILE A 19 -9.43 -3.77 2.15
N PRO A 20 -10.55 -3.40 2.79
CA PRO A 20 -10.84 -2.03 3.19
C PRO A 20 -9.86 -1.54 4.27
N GLY A 21 -9.96 -0.25 4.60
CA GLY A 21 -9.24 0.29 5.74
C GLY A 21 -9.68 -0.42 7.02
N PHE A 22 -8.77 -0.58 7.98
CA PHE A 22 -9.12 -1.18 9.25
C PHE A 22 -10.23 -0.37 9.94
N ASP A 23 -11.30 -1.05 10.33
CA ASP A 23 -12.36 -0.48 11.14
C ASP A 23 -12.56 -1.42 12.33
N PRO A 24 -12.42 -0.96 13.57
CA PRO A 24 -12.61 -1.81 14.74
C PRO A 24 -14.05 -2.32 14.86
N ARG A 25 -15.01 -1.79 14.10
CA ARG A 25 -16.37 -2.32 14.01
C ARG A 25 -16.46 -3.56 13.13
N HIS A 26 -15.47 -3.84 12.28
CA HIS A 26 -15.46 -5.08 11.49
C HIS A 26 -15.54 -6.32 12.39
N CYS A 27 -15.07 -6.30 13.63
CA CYS A 27 -15.22 -7.44 14.54
C CYS A 27 -16.62 -7.57 15.18
N GLN A 28 -17.56 -6.69 14.86
CA GLN A 28 -18.92 -6.69 15.42
C GLN A 28 -19.90 -7.40 14.48
N ALA A 29 -20.80 -8.22 15.06
CA ALA A 29 -21.77 -9.03 14.32
C ALA A 29 -22.74 -8.19 13.44
N GLU A 30 -23.05 -6.97 13.88
CA GLU A 30 -23.84 -5.99 13.13
C GLU A 30 -23.27 -4.60 13.42
N PHE A 31 -22.85 -3.87 12.39
CA PHE A 31 -22.48 -2.46 12.53
C PHE A 31 -23.03 -1.64 11.35
N ASP A 32 -23.45 -0.42 11.64
CA ASP A 32 -23.89 0.52 10.61
C ASP A 32 -22.69 0.95 9.75
N ALA A 33 -22.57 0.37 8.56
CA ALA A 33 -21.53 0.69 7.60
C ALA A 33 -21.56 2.16 7.13
N TYR A 34 -22.68 2.86 7.33
CA TYR A 34 -22.84 4.28 6.99
C TYR A 34 -22.58 5.21 8.16
N ALA A 35 -22.44 4.69 9.38
CA ALA A 35 -22.01 5.50 10.52
C ALA A 35 -20.55 5.93 10.33
N PRO A 36 -20.19 7.18 10.69
CA PRO A 36 -18.83 7.67 10.54
C PRO A 36 -17.83 6.75 11.24
N PRO A 37 -16.66 6.51 10.65
CA PRO A 37 -15.66 5.63 11.22
C PRO A 37 -15.22 6.14 12.60
N PRO A 38 -14.97 5.24 13.57
CA PRO A 38 -14.46 5.62 14.87
C PRO A 38 -13.03 6.18 14.75
N VAL A 39 -12.59 6.92 15.76
CA VAL A 39 -11.33 7.72 15.72
C VAL A 39 -10.07 6.86 15.53
N ASP A 40 -10.16 5.59 15.91
CA ASP A 40 -9.12 4.57 15.81
C ASP A 40 -9.20 3.72 14.52
N ALA A 41 -10.20 3.96 13.66
CA ALA A 41 -10.24 3.36 12.33
C ALA A 41 -9.17 3.96 11.41
N ARG A 42 -8.61 3.13 10.52
CA ARG A 42 -7.76 3.57 9.42
C ARG A 42 -8.66 3.90 8.23
N GLU A 43 -8.83 5.19 7.93
CA GLU A 43 -9.62 5.64 6.79
C GLU A 43 -9.05 5.17 5.44
N CYS A 44 -7.72 5.08 5.31
CA CYS A 44 -7.07 4.70 4.06
C CYS A 44 -6.76 3.20 4.00
N PHE A 45 -7.31 2.50 3.00
CA PHE A 45 -7.02 1.09 2.67
C PHE A 45 -5.66 0.87 1.98
N TYR A 46 -4.84 1.91 1.87
CA TYR A 46 -3.51 1.85 1.25
C TYR A 46 -2.51 2.76 1.96
N ILE A 47 -1.22 2.48 1.75
CA ILE A 47 -0.12 3.34 2.19
C ILE A 47 0.74 3.71 0.98
N GLU A 48 1.05 4.99 0.82
CA GLU A 48 2.13 5.42 -0.06
C GLU A 48 3.46 5.45 0.69
N ALA A 49 4.49 4.85 0.11
CA ALA A 49 5.82 4.86 0.69
C ALA A 49 6.91 5.10 -0.36
N ARG A 50 7.98 5.77 0.08
CA ARG A 50 9.19 5.94 -0.71
C ARG A 50 10.10 4.75 -0.48
N ARG A 51 10.49 4.06 -1.55
CA ARG A 51 11.31 2.85 -1.46
C ARG A 51 12.57 2.96 -2.30
N SER A 52 13.71 2.70 -1.68
CA SER A 52 14.98 2.53 -2.38
C SER A 52 15.37 1.05 -2.41
N LYS A 53 16.03 0.64 -3.50
CA LYS A 53 16.54 -0.72 -3.72
C LYS A 53 18.06 -0.65 -3.86
N ASN A 54 18.71 -1.82 -3.77
CA ASN A 54 20.17 -1.94 -3.93
C ASN A 54 20.96 -1.12 -2.90
N VAL A 55 20.42 -1.00 -1.68
CA VAL A 55 21.06 -0.24 -0.60
C VAL A 55 22.19 -1.05 0.00
N GLY A 56 23.40 -0.48 -0.09
CA GLY A 56 24.64 -1.08 0.40
C GLY A 56 25.06 -2.37 -0.32
N PRO A 57 26.11 -3.04 0.17
CA PRO A 57 26.71 -4.20 -0.49
C PRO A 57 25.74 -5.40 -0.56
N ASN A 58 24.84 -5.51 0.41
CA ASN A 58 23.84 -6.59 0.49
C ASN A 58 22.57 -6.31 -0.32
N LYS A 59 22.54 -5.22 -1.11
CA LYS A 59 21.43 -4.83 -1.98
C LYS A 59 20.06 -4.82 -1.28
N ARG A 60 20.01 -4.29 -0.06
CA ARG A 60 18.79 -4.26 0.74
C ARG A 60 17.73 -3.35 0.10
N VAL A 61 16.48 -3.57 0.48
CA VAL A 61 15.34 -2.71 0.16
C VAL A 61 14.97 -1.97 1.43
N VAL A 62 14.83 -0.64 1.34
CA VAL A 62 14.47 0.19 2.49
C VAL A 62 13.34 1.15 2.15
N PHE A 63 12.53 1.46 3.16
CA PHE A 63 11.48 2.45 3.12
C PHE A 63 11.93 3.73 3.80
N LEU A 64 11.63 4.87 3.20
CA LEU A 64 12.14 6.17 3.61
C LEU A 64 10.99 7.03 4.13
N ASP A 65 11.29 7.78 5.18
CA ASP A 65 10.44 8.86 5.66
C ASP A 65 10.42 9.98 4.60
N SER A 66 9.23 10.42 4.20
CA SER A 66 9.04 11.50 3.22
C SER A 66 9.19 12.89 3.84
N THR A 67 9.12 13.01 5.17
CA THR A 67 9.09 14.29 5.87
C THR A 67 10.48 14.86 6.14
N ARG A 68 11.51 14.01 6.19
CA ARG A 68 12.87 14.41 6.57
C ARG A 68 13.91 13.71 5.68
N PRO A 69 14.97 14.42 5.24
CA PRO A 69 16.03 13.83 4.44
C PRO A 69 16.81 12.80 5.27
N GLY A 70 16.88 11.57 4.77
CA GLY A 70 17.59 10.45 5.39
C GLY A 70 19.00 10.24 4.85
N PRO A 71 19.67 9.15 5.27
CA PRO A 71 21.01 8.80 4.80
C PRO A 71 21.09 8.62 3.28
N ILE A 72 20.05 8.08 2.65
CA ILE A 72 20.01 7.87 1.19
C ILE A 72 19.97 9.21 0.44
N GLU A 73 19.14 10.15 0.88
CA GLU A 73 19.08 11.49 0.27
C GLU A 73 20.42 12.21 0.36
N LYS A 74 21.11 12.11 1.51
CA LYS A 74 22.45 12.69 1.71
C LYS A 74 23.47 12.06 0.78
N LEU A 75 23.50 10.73 0.69
CA LEU A 75 24.40 10.03 -0.22
C LEU A 75 24.15 10.40 -1.69
N ILE A 76 22.89 10.58 -2.10
CA ILE A 76 22.56 11.04 -3.45
C ILE A 76 23.10 12.45 -3.69
N GLN A 77 22.98 13.36 -2.73
CA GLN A 77 23.52 14.72 -2.83
C GLN A 77 25.05 14.73 -2.95
N GLU A 78 25.74 13.88 -2.20
CA GLU A 78 27.21 13.71 -2.29
C GLU A 78 27.62 13.19 -3.68
N LEU A 79 26.95 12.16 -4.18
CA LEU A 79 27.22 11.59 -5.51
C LEU A 79 26.94 12.60 -6.63
N GLN A 80 25.92 13.46 -6.48
CA GLN A 80 25.64 14.53 -7.43
C GLN A 80 26.79 15.55 -7.48
N GLY A 81 27.47 15.79 -6.36
CA GLY A 81 28.65 16.65 -6.29
C GLY A 81 29.88 16.08 -7.01
N CYS A 82 30.02 14.76 -7.13
CA CYS A 82 31.13 14.12 -7.85
C CYS A 82 31.04 14.31 -9.37
N GLY A 83 29.83 14.27 -9.95
CA GLY A 83 29.59 14.58 -11.36
C GLY A 83 30.17 13.59 -12.39
N ASP A 84 30.59 12.39 -11.98
CA ASP A 84 31.10 11.36 -12.89
C ASP A 84 30.02 10.34 -13.30
N LYS A 85 30.29 9.59 -14.38
CA LYS A 85 29.35 8.58 -14.92
C LYS A 85 29.07 7.45 -13.93
N ALA A 86 29.99 7.12 -13.04
CA ALA A 86 29.80 6.05 -12.05
C ALA A 86 28.83 6.50 -10.95
N ALA A 87 28.95 7.75 -10.50
CA ALA A 87 28.06 8.41 -9.57
C ALA A 87 26.65 8.55 -10.16
N GLU A 88 26.52 8.95 -11.43
CA GLU A 88 25.21 8.97 -12.11
C GLU A 88 24.52 7.61 -12.11
N LEU A 89 25.26 6.53 -12.39
CA LEU A 89 24.73 5.17 -12.36
C LEU A 89 24.35 4.73 -10.93
N ALA A 90 25.14 5.12 -9.93
CA ALA A 90 24.84 4.85 -8.52
C ALA A 90 23.57 5.57 -8.06
N ILE A 91 23.43 6.86 -8.41
CA ILE A 91 22.23 7.66 -8.11
C ILE A 91 20.99 6.99 -8.72
N ARG A 92 21.02 6.61 -10.01
CA ARG A 92 19.86 5.94 -10.65
C ARG A 92 19.44 4.65 -9.96
N LYS A 93 20.39 3.92 -9.38
CA LYS A 93 20.11 2.67 -8.64
C LYS A 93 19.56 2.91 -7.23
N LEU A 94 20.01 3.98 -6.58
CA LEU A 94 19.62 4.35 -5.21
C LEU A 94 18.40 5.27 -5.16
N GLN A 95 18.05 5.94 -6.26
CA GLN A 95 16.96 6.89 -6.34
C GLN A 95 15.67 6.24 -5.83
N PRO A 96 15.05 6.81 -4.77
CA PRO A 96 13.82 6.25 -4.24
C PRO A 96 12.67 6.39 -5.24
N ALA A 97 11.86 5.34 -5.34
CA ALA A 97 10.63 5.34 -6.11
C ALA A 97 9.43 5.34 -5.16
N ASN A 98 8.41 6.14 -5.49
CA ASN A 98 7.13 6.11 -4.79
C ASN A 98 6.39 4.81 -5.16
N ARG A 99 5.79 4.19 -4.15
CA ARG A 99 5.02 2.95 -4.26
C ARG A 99 3.75 3.09 -3.44
N ALA A 100 2.70 2.37 -3.84
CA ALA A 100 1.48 2.26 -3.07
C ALA A 100 1.27 0.80 -2.65
N PHE A 101 0.95 0.57 -1.39
CA PHE A 101 0.78 -0.74 -0.78
C PHE A 101 -0.68 -0.99 -0.47
N PHE A 102 -1.18 -2.17 -0.81
CA PHE A 102 -2.56 -2.60 -0.58
C PHE A 102 -2.56 -4.01 -0.03
N PHE A 103 -3.54 -4.31 0.81
CA PHE A 103 -3.86 -5.69 1.15
C PHE A 103 -4.97 -6.20 0.24
N VAL A 104 -4.80 -7.43 -0.23
CA VAL A 104 -5.77 -8.11 -1.08
C VAL A 104 -5.96 -9.56 -0.66
N ILE A 105 -7.09 -10.13 -1.08
CA ILE A 105 -7.36 -11.57 -1.09
C ILE A 105 -7.34 -12.05 -2.54
N ASP A 106 -6.62 -13.12 -2.82
CA ASP A 106 -6.75 -13.83 -4.10
C ASP A 106 -8.05 -14.66 -4.09
N ARG A 107 -8.99 -14.33 -4.97
CA ARG A 107 -10.28 -15.04 -5.07
C ARG A 107 -10.14 -16.49 -5.56
N HIS A 108 -8.98 -16.85 -6.12
CA HIS A 108 -8.67 -18.22 -6.49
C HIS A 108 -7.94 -19.00 -5.39
N GLU A 109 -7.37 -18.33 -4.39
CA GLU A 109 -6.56 -18.93 -3.32
C GLU A 109 -6.83 -18.30 -1.95
N GLU A 110 -8.11 -18.18 -1.59
CA GLU A 110 -8.53 -17.54 -0.33
C GLU A 110 -7.91 -18.16 0.93
N GLN A 111 -7.52 -19.44 0.90
CA GLN A 111 -6.85 -20.13 2.01
C GLN A 111 -5.49 -19.52 2.38
N VAL A 112 -4.87 -18.75 1.49
CA VAL A 112 -3.60 -18.05 1.78
C VAL A 112 -3.83 -16.88 2.73
N GLY A 113 -5.04 -16.31 2.71
CA GLY A 113 -5.45 -15.13 3.46
C GLY A 113 -4.91 -13.83 2.86
N PRO A 114 -4.87 -12.74 3.66
CA PRO A 114 -4.43 -11.43 3.22
C PRO A 114 -2.99 -11.42 2.70
N GLN A 115 -2.80 -10.80 1.53
CA GLN A 115 -1.50 -10.61 0.91
C GLN A 115 -1.28 -9.15 0.57
N CYS A 116 -0.06 -8.66 0.73
CA CYS A 116 0.32 -7.31 0.39
C CYS A 116 0.80 -7.23 -1.08
N ILE A 117 0.27 -6.27 -1.84
CA ILE A 117 0.76 -5.89 -3.15
C ILE A 117 1.53 -4.57 -3.04
N ASP A 118 2.66 -4.48 -3.74
CA ASP A 118 3.34 -3.21 -4.00
C ASP A 118 3.06 -2.74 -5.45
N TRP A 119 2.36 -1.62 -5.62
CA TRP A 119 2.16 -0.99 -6.93
C TRP A 119 3.20 0.10 -7.19
N ASN A 120 3.64 0.27 -8.44
CA ASN A 120 4.26 1.55 -8.80
C ASN A 120 3.16 2.60 -8.96
N MET A 121 3.53 3.88 -8.90
CA MET A 121 2.55 4.96 -9.02
C MET A 121 1.77 4.96 -10.33
N LEU A 122 2.36 4.53 -11.45
CA LEU A 122 1.64 4.48 -12.72
C LEU A 122 0.51 3.45 -12.70
N GLU A 123 0.76 2.24 -12.19
CA GLU A 123 -0.29 1.23 -12.02
C GLU A 123 -1.29 1.63 -10.93
N TYR A 124 -0.82 2.25 -9.85
CA TYR A 124 -1.71 2.77 -8.81
C TYR A 124 -2.66 3.84 -9.36
N ILE A 125 -2.20 4.77 -10.21
CA ILE A 125 -3.09 5.77 -10.82
C ILE A 125 -4.18 5.11 -11.69
N LYS A 126 -3.83 4.05 -12.43
CA LYS A 126 -4.84 3.28 -13.20
C LYS A 126 -5.87 2.66 -12.28
N LEU A 127 -5.42 2.05 -11.18
CA LEU A 127 -6.28 1.46 -10.16
C LEU A 127 -7.13 2.54 -9.46
N PHE A 128 -6.55 3.71 -9.17
CA PHE A 128 -7.22 4.86 -8.56
C PHE A 128 -8.42 5.33 -9.39
N GLY A 129 -8.29 5.27 -10.72
CA GLY A 129 -9.40 5.54 -11.65
C GLY A 129 -10.64 4.68 -11.41
N LEU A 130 -10.49 3.44 -10.90
CA LEU A 130 -11.62 2.57 -10.57
C LEU A 130 -12.32 3.00 -9.28
N PHE A 131 -11.58 3.49 -8.29
CA PHE A 131 -12.12 3.95 -7.00
C PHE A 131 -12.89 5.27 -7.12
N VAL A 132 -12.44 6.17 -8.00
CA VAL A 132 -13.10 7.46 -8.22
C VAL A 132 -14.21 7.40 -9.26
N SER A 133 -14.40 6.24 -9.91
CA SER A 133 -15.46 6.07 -10.89
C SER A 133 -16.82 6.09 -10.18
N PRO A 134 -17.75 7.00 -10.55
CA PRO A 134 -19.07 7.06 -9.92
C PRO A 134 -19.88 5.78 -10.14
N ASP A 135 -19.55 4.98 -11.16
CA ASP A 135 -20.27 3.77 -11.52
C ASP A 135 -19.95 2.56 -10.62
N ASN A 136 -18.78 2.57 -9.96
CA ASN A 136 -18.29 1.41 -9.21
C ASN A 136 -18.59 1.48 -7.71
N GLY A 137 -18.97 2.65 -7.18
CA GLY A 137 -19.10 2.85 -5.73
C GLY A 137 -17.81 2.54 -4.96
N ASP A 138 -17.92 2.18 -3.68
CA ASP A 138 -16.78 1.71 -2.89
C ASP A 138 -16.45 0.25 -3.21
N ILE A 139 -15.44 0.05 -4.07
CA ILE A 139 -14.99 -1.29 -4.47
C ILE A 139 -14.34 -2.09 -3.33
N SER A 140 -13.90 -1.43 -2.25
CA SER A 140 -13.28 -2.09 -1.09
C SER A 140 -14.29 -2.52 -0.02
N CYS A 141 -15.55 -2.07 -0.12
CA CYS A 141 -16.60 -2.35 0.86
C CYS A 141 -16.66 -3.86 1.20
N PRO A 142 -16.58 -4.27 2.47
CA PRO A 142 -16.48 -5.68 2.82
C PRO A 142 -17.78 -6.45 2.57
N PHE A 143 -18.93 -5.76 2.53
CA PHE A 143 -20.25 -6.37 2.30
C PHE A 143 -20.68 -6.37 0.83
N GLN A 144 -20.40 -5.27 0.11
CA GLN A 144 -20.93 -5.03 -1.25
C GLN A 144 -19.90 -4.40 -2.21
N GLY A 145 -18.61 -4.62 -1.97
CA GLY A 145 -17.54 -4.20 -2.88
C GLY A 145 -17.43 -5.10 -4.12
N TYR A 146 -16.40 -4.84 -4.93
CA TYR A 146 -16.19 -5.49 -6.22
C TYR A 146 -14.81 -6.14 -6.28
N ASP A 147 -14.76 -7.31 -6.92
CA ASP A 147 -13.49 -7.96 -7.18
C ASP A 147 -12.75 -7.23 -8.31
N LEU A 148 -11.48 -6.94 -8.08
CA LEU A 148 -10.56 -6.37 -9.05
C LEU A 148 -10.05 -7.46 -9.99
N ILE A 149 -10.33 -7.29 -11.28
CA ILE A 149 -9.79 -8.13 -12.35
C ILE A 149 -8.53 -7.45 -12.88
N VAL A 150 -7.40 -8.15 -12.79
CA VAL A 150 -6.13 -7.65 -13.26
C VAL A 150 -5.49 -8.63 -14.22
N GLU A 151 -5.21 -8.19 -15.43
CA GLU A 151 -4.36 -8.94 -16.35
C GLU A 151 -2.88 -8.65 -16.02
N TYR A 152 -2.08 -9.70 -15.92
CA TYR A 152 -0.65 -9.61 -15.65
C TYR A 152 0.16 -10.29 -16.76
N ILE A 153 1.11 -9.55 -17.31
CA ILE A 153 2.10 -10.05 -18.26
C ILE A 153 3.45 -10.05 -17.55
N PRO A 154 4.08 -11.22 -17.34
CA PRO A 154 5.38 -11.31 -16.69
C PRO A 154 6.45 -10.67 -17.57
N LYS A 155 7.57 -10.29 -16.95
CA LYS A 155 8.68 -9.60 -17.61
C LYS A 155 9.21 -10.39 -18.82
N GLU A 156 9.29 -11.71 -18.70
CA GLU A 156 9.83 -12.63 -19.71
C GLU A 156 8.95 -12.70 -20.95
N ALA A 157 7.65 -12.44 -20.81
CA ALA A 157 6.67 -12.42 -21.91
C ALA A 157 6.44 -11.01 -22.48
N SER A 158 7.11 -9.99 -21.93
CA SER A 158 6.88 -8.59 -22.27
C SER A 158 7.95 -8.04 -23.21
N ASN A 159 7.51 -7.35 -24.27
CA ASN A 159 8.39 -6.81 -25.31
C ASN A 159 9.29 -5.66 -24.82
N ASN A 160 8.97 -5.02 -23.70
CA ASN A 160 9.73 -3.88 -23.17
C ASN A 160 10.69 -4.26 -22.02
N GLY A 161 10.77 -5.55 -21.66
CA GLY A 161 11.62 -6.01 -20.57
C GLY A 161 11.15 -5.60 -19.17
N PHE A 162 9.88 -5.23 -19.01
CA PHE A 162 9.24 -4.99 -17.71
C PHE A 162 7.92 -5.77 -17.61
N ALA A 163 7.56 -6.20 -16.39
CA ALA A 163 6.26 -6.77 -16.16
C ALA A 163 5.16 -5.71 -16.37
N GLN A 164 3.99 -6.12 -16.86
CA GLN A 164 2.92 -5.21 -17.24
C GLN A 164 1.58 -5.64 -16.64
N TRP A 165 0.75 -4.63 -16.40
CA TRP A 165 -0.65 -4.79 -16.03
C TRP A 165 -1.51 -3.99 -17.01
N PRO A 166 -1.77 -4.54 -18.21
CA PRO A 166 -2.39 -3.79 -19.30
C PRO A 166 -3.84 -3.44 -19.00
N ASN A 167 -4.57 -4.33 -18.32
CA ASN A 167 -5.99 -4.19 -18.07
C ASN A 167 -6.29 -4.36 -16.57
N MET A 168 -6.98 -3.36 -16.01
CA MET A 168 -7.49 -3.35 -14.64
C MET A 168 -8.96 -2.92 -14.69
N THR A 169 -9.86 -3.76 -14.22
CA THR A 169 -11.30 -3.46 -14.18
C THR A 169 -11.94 -3.99 -12.90
N ALA A 170 -13.03 -3.36 -12.46
CA ALA A 170 -13.90 -3.96 -11.47
C ALA A 170 -14.74 -5.07 -12.12
N ALA A 171 -15.06 -6.12 -11.36
CA ALA A 171 -16.03 -7.12 -11.76
C ALA A 171 -17.43 -6.49 -11.91
N ALA A 172 -18.29 -7.09 -12.74
CA ALA A 172 -19.62 -6.53 -12.99
C ALA A 172 -20.58 -6.65 -11.80
N ASN A 173 -20.39 -7.67 -10.96
CA ASN A 173 -21.26 -7.95 -9.83
C ASN A 173 -20.54 -7.67 -8.52
N SER A 174 -21.23 -7.05 -7.57
CA SER A 174 -20.73 -6.91 -6.22
C SER A 174 -20.81 -8.24 -5.46
N THR A 175 -19.86 -8.45 -4.56
CA THR A 175 -19.75 -9.64 -3.73
C THR A 175 -19.29 -9.23 -2.32
N PRO A 176 -19.74 -9.92 -1.26
CA PRO A 176 -19.10 -9.79 0.05
C PRO A 176 -17.68 -10.38 -0.01
N ILE A 177 -16.77 -9.82 0.79
CA ILE A 177 -15.37 -10.27 0.86
C ILE A 177 -15.28 -11.73 1.31
N THR A 178 -16.09 -12.12 2.29
CA THR A 178 -16.30 -13.51 2.72
C THR A 178 -17.69 -13.65 3.35
N LYS A 179 -18.20 -14.88 3.41
CA LYS A 179 -19.40 -15.26 4.19
C LYS A 179 -19.05 -16.11 5.41
N ASP A 180 -17.78 -16.49 5.53
CA ASP A 180 -17.23 -17.29 6.61
C ASP A 180 -16.74 -16.35 7.71
N GLU A 181 -17.26 -16.55 8.92
CA GLU A 181 -17.01 -15.71 10.10
C GLU A 181 -15.55 -15.81 10.59
N ASP A 182 -14.95 -17.00 10.52
CA ASP A 182 -13.56 -17.20 10.93
C ASP A 182 -12.62 -16.44 9.98
N LYS A 183 -12.86 -16.55 8.67
CA LYS A 183 -12.11 -15.78 7.65
C LYS A 183 -12.33 -14.28 7.82
N TRP A 184 -13.54 -13.87 8.18
CA TRP A 184 -13.86 -12.46 8.36
C TRP A 184 -13.02 -11.83 9.47
N LEU A 185 -12.94 -12.51 10.63
CA LEU A 185 -12.12 -12.08 11.75
C LEU A 185 -10.63 -12.11 11.42
N ASP A 186 -10.14 -13.16 10.76
CA ASP A 186 -8.74 -13.27 10.33
C ASP A 186 -8.33 -12.13 9.37
N TRP A 187 -9.23 -11.72 8.46
CA TRP A 187 -8.88 -10.78 7.39
C TRP A 187 -9.11 -9.32 7.78
N LEU A 188 -10.11 -9.05 8.63
CA LEU A 188 -10.56 -7.69 8.94
C LEU A 188 -10.48 -7.33 10.43
N GLY A 189 -10.20 -8.29 11.30
CA GLY A 189 -10.19 -8.10 12.76
C GLY A 189 -9.01 -7.27 13.28
N GLU A 190 -7.94 -7.12 12.50
CA GLU A 190 -6.75 -6.36 12.88
C GLU A 190 -6.30 -5.41 11.77
N ASP A 191 -5.56 -4.36 12.14
CA ASP A 191 -4.93 -3.47 11.17
C ASP A 191 -3.69 -4.13 10.56
N LEU A 192 -3.87 -4.70 9.36
CA LEU A 192 -2.82 -5.39 8.62
C LEU A 192 -1.57 -4.53 8.38
N PHE A 193 -1.70 -3.21 8.24
CA PHE A 193 -0.52 -2.35 8.11
C PHE A 193 0.19 -2.14 9.45
N GLU A 194 -0.54 -2.09 10.56
CA GLU A 194 0.06 -2.04 11.89
C GLU A 194 0.73 -3.35 12.27
N THR A 195 0.13 -4.49 11.96
CA THR A 195 0.67 -5.79 12.37
C THR A 195 1.86 -6.20 11.51
N THR A 196 1.78 -5.95 10.20
CA THR A 196 2.85 -6.35 9.26
C THR A 196 3.91 -5.27 9.05
N LYS A 197 3.61 -4.01 9.40
CA LYS A 197 4.44 -2.82 9.11
C LYS A 197 4.79 -2.67 7.63
N ALA A 198 3.95 -3.18 6.72
CA ALA A 198 4.15 -3.06 5.27
C ALA A 198 4.18 -1.58 4.84
N GLY A 199 5.24 -1.18 4.13
CA GLY A 199 5.41 0.19 3.64
C GLY A 199 5.80 1.23 4.69
N TRP A 200 5.97 0.84 5.96
CA TRP A 200 6.41 1.77 7.01
C TRP A 200 7.85 2.20 6.80
N PRO A 201 8.20 3.47 7.07
CA PRO A 201 9.58 3.93 6.96
C PRO A 201 10.46 3.19 7.95
N HIS A 202 11.66 2.82 7.51
CA HIS A 202 12.67 2.26 8.41
C HIS A 202 13.38 3.38 9.17
N SER A 203 13.92 3.05 10.34
CA SER A 203 14.77 3.95 11.12
C SER A 203 16.03 4.38 10.35
N VAL A 204 16.53 5.57 10.69
CA VAL A 204 17.75 6.15 10.11
C VAL A 204 18.95 5.25 10.39
N GLU A 205 19.02 4.70 11.59
CA GLU A 205 20.09 3.80 12.05
C GLU A 205 20.13 2.52 11.20
N TYR A 206 18.97 1.93 10.92
CA TYR A 206 18.89 0.75 10.07
C TYR A 206 19.30 1.05 8.62
N ILE A 207 18.84 2.17 8.07
CA ILE A 207 19.20 2.58 6.70
C ILE A 207 20.71 2.81 6.59
N GLN A 208 21.32 3.48 7.59
CA GLN A 208 22.76 3.68 7.65
C GLN A 208 23.51 2.34 7.74
N ALA A 209 23.08 1.44 8.62
CA ALA A 209 23.67 0.11 8.73
C ALA A 209 23.55 -0.69 7.42
N CYS A 210 22.46 -0.53 6.67
CA CYS A 210 22.33 -1.14 5.35
C CYS A 210 23.38 -0.61 4.37
N LEU A 211 23.61 0.71 4.33
CA LEU A 211 24.64 1.34 3.51
C LEU A 211 26.04 0.84 3.87
N ASP A 212 26.32 0.71 5.17
CA ASP A 212 27.61 0.26 5.71
C ASP A 212 27.83 -1.25 5.57
N GLY A 213 26.82 -2.00 5.11
CA GLY A 213 26.86 -3.46 4.98
C GLY A 213 26.67 -4.23 6.29
N THR A 214 26.42 -3.53 7.40
CA THR A 214 26.19 -4.10 8.74
C THR A 214 24.72 -4.34 9.06
N GLY A 215 23.80 -4.06 8.12
CA GLY A 215 22.35 -4.21 8.31
C GLY A 215 21.88 -5.62 8.69
N GLY A 216 22.71 -6.65 8.52
CA GLY A 216 22.41 -8.00 9.04
C GLY A 216 22.30 -8.06 10.57
N ALA A 217 22.96 -7.14 11.29
CA ALA A 217 22.85 -7.02 12.75
C ALA A 217 21.44 -6.62 13.24
N PHE A 218 20.57 -6.20 12.31
CA PHE A 218 19.19 -5.81 12.56
C PHE A 218 18.19 -6.90 12.17
N GLU A 219 18.65 -8.08 11.74
CA GLU A 219 17.78 -9.23 11.46
C GLU A 219 17.06 -9.68 12.75
N GLY A 220 15.72 -9.58 12.74
CA GLY A 220 14.87 -9.87 13.90
C GLY A 220 14.31 -8.65 14.65
N VAL A 221 14.79 -7.43 14.36
CA VAL A 221 14.28 -6.21 15.01
C VAL A 221 13.81 -5.21 13.95
N LEU A 222 12.48 -5.04 13.84
CA LEU A 222 11.87 -3.93 13.12
C LEU A 222 12.12 -2.65 13.93
N HIS A 223 13.25 -1.98 13.70
CA HIS A 223 13.47 -0.64 14.22
C HIS A 223 12.61 0.34 13.43
N LEU A 224 11.35 0.44 13.88
CA LEU A 224 10.48 1.56 13.57
C LEU A 224 11.12 2.84 14.14
N PRO A 225 10.89 4.01 13.53
CA PRO A 225 11.18 5.26 14.22
C PRO A 225 10.49 5.25 15.59
N PRO A 226 11.06 5.91 16.62
CA PRO A 226 10.34 6.10 17.88
C PRO A 226 8.97 6.71 17.58
N PRO A 227 7.93 6.34 18.35
CA PRO A 227 6.62 6.93 18.16
C PRO A 227 6.77 8.45 18.15
N PRO A 228 6.08 9.16 17.23
CA PRO A 228 6.08 10.61 17.24
C PRO A 228 5.80 11.10 18.67
N SER A 229 6.57 12.06 19.17
CA SER A 229 6.25 12.76 20.43
C SER A 229 4.78 13.21 20.41
N GLU A 230 4.11 13.29 21.57
CA GLU A 230 2.69 13.68 21.65
C GLU A 230 2.38 14.98 20.87
N ASP A 231 3.34 15.90 20.76
CA ASP A 231 3.23 17.13 19.95
C ASP A 231 3.15 16.88 18.44
N SER A 232 3.69 15.78 17.94
CA SER A 232 3.60 15.33 16.53
C SER A 232 2.45 14.36 16.26
N MET A 233 1.78 13.83 17.30
CA MET A 233 0.47 13.17 17.11
C MET A 233 -0.60 14.17 16.66
N HIS A 234 -0.47 15.43 17.04
CA HIS A 234 -1.33 16.53 16.59
C HIS A 234 -1.00 17.00 15.16
N SER A 235 0.16 16.59 14.63
CA SER A 235 0.52 16.75 13.22
C SER A 235 0.36 15.46 12.44
N ARG A 236 -0.57 14.56 12.83
CA ARG A 236 -1.30 13.78 11.81
C ARG A 236 -1.73 14.84 10.81
N THR A 237 -1.03 14.93 9.70
CA THR A 237 -1.60 15.44 8.48
C THR A 237 -2.75 14.50 8.25
N VAL A 238 -3.89 14.86 8.84
CA VAL A 238 -5.20 14.77 8.23
C VAL A 238 -4.87 15.10 6.79
N TYR A 239 -4.72 14.06 5.97
CA TYR A 239 -4.96 14.20 4.56
C TYR A 239 -6.39 14.70 4.57
N ARG A 240 -6.55 16.03 4.56
CA ARG A 240 -7.86 16.64 4.37
C ARG A 240 -8.26 16.05 3.04
N SER A 241 -9.18 15.09 3.07
CA SER A 241 -9.91 14.67 1.90
C SER A 241 -10.18 15.92 1.06
N PRO A 242 -9.94 15.90 -0.26
CA PRO A 242 -10.45 16.95 -1.11
C PRO A 242 -11.98 16.87 -1.07
N MET A 243 -12.53 17.60 -0.10
CA MET A 243 -13.94 17.94 0.15
C MET A 243 -14.90 16.77 0.38
N PRO A 244 -15.85 16.90 1.32
CA PRO A 244 -17.00 16.00 1.33
C PRO A 244 -17.74 16.14 -0.01
N PHE A 245 -18.10 15.01 -0.61
CA PHE A 245 -19.09 15.00 -1.68
C PHE A 245 -20.28 15.86 -1.23
N PRO A 246 -20.70 16.87 -2.02
CA PRO A 246 -21.90 17.61 -1.67
C PRO A 246 -23.05 16.61 -1.62
N ALA A 247 -23.75 16.57 -0.47
CA ALA A 247 -24.98 15.82 -0.32
C ALA A 247 -25.90 16.09 -1.54
N PRO A 248 -26.62 15.08 -2.05
CA PRO A 248 -27.56 15.30 -3.13
C PRO A 248 -28.51 16.42 -2.73
N ARG A 249 -28.47 17.53 -3.46
CA ARG A 249 -29.44 18.60 -3.31
C ARG A 249 -30.79 18.01 -3.63
N ASN A 250 -31.69 17.96 -2.65
CA ASN A 250 -33.12 17.83 -2.88
C ASN A 250 -33.52 18.96 -3.83
N TRP A 251 -33.76 18.62 -5.10
CA TRP A 251 -34.39 19.51 -6.05
C TRP A 251 -35.88 19.59 -5.69
N PRO A 252 -36.43 20.78 -5.37
CA PRO A 252 -37.86 20.92 -5.25
C PRO A 252 -38.46 21.00 -6.66
N GLY A 253 -39.34 20.06 -6.98
CA GLY A 253 -40.28 20.19 -8.09
C GLY A 253 -40.10 19.20 -9.23
N SER A 254 -40.87 18.11 -9.16
CA SER A 254 -41.49 17.47 -10.33
C SER A 254 -42.71 16.69 -9.81
N CYS A 255 -43.88 17.31 -10.04
CA CYS A 255 -45.25 16.88 -9.70
C CYS A 255 -45.69 17.05 -8.24
#